data_AF-A0A2P8HR07-F1
#
_entry.id   AF-A0A2P8HR07-F1
#
_cell.length_a   1.000
_cell.length_b   1.000
_cell.length_c   1.000
_cell.angle_alpha   90.00
_cell.angle_beta   90.00
_cell.angle_gamma   90.00
#
_symmetry.space_group_name_H-M   'P 1'
#
loop_
_entity.id
_entity.type
_entity.pdbx_description
1 polymer ?
#
loop_
_entity_poly.entity_id
_entity_poly.type
_entity_poly.pdbx_seq_one_letter_code
_entity_poly.pdbx_strand_id
1 'polypeptide(L)' 'MSVYPVVLLALLIGAAVAAGGLLVAMYAKDKPFYGVIALGLLTGPGSLLALAYLGAG' A
#
# COMPACT_ATOMS: atom_id res chain seq x y z
N MET A 1 11.94 -14.53 -19.25
CA MET A 1 11.23 -14.39 -17.96
C MET A 1 10.38 -13.12 -18.03
N SER A 2 9.10 -13.21 -17.68
CA SER A 2 8.20 -12.05 -17.65
C SER A 2 8.71 -11.04 -16.61
N VAL A 3 8.92 -9.78 -17.00
CA VAL A 3 9.45 -8.71 -16.14
C VAL A 3 8.38 -8.22 -15.15
N TYR A 4 7.11 -8.34 -15.52
CA TYR A 4 5.94 -7.92 -14.74
C TYR A 4 5.86 -8.50 -13.31
N PRO A 5 6.00 -9.83 -13.08
CA PRO A 5 5.94 -10.39 -11.72
C PRO A 5 7.07 -9.86 -10.82
N VAL A 6 8.26 -9.62 -11.37
CA VAL A 6 9.40 -9.09 -10.61
C VAL A 6 9.13 -7.65 -10.17
N VAL A 7 8.59 -6.83 -11.09
CA VAL A 7 8.23 -5.44 -10.79
C VAL A 7 7.11 -5.37 -9.74
N LEU A 8 6.07 -6.20 -9.87
CA LEU A 8 4.97 -6.26 -8.90
C LEU A 8 5.45 -6.69 -7.52
N LEU A 9 6.34 -7.69 -7.45
CA LEU A 9 6.89 -8.14 -6.18
C LEU A 9 7.75 -7.06 -5.51
N ALA A 10 8.57 -6.35 -6.29
CA ALA A 10 9.35 -5.22 -5.78
C ALA A 10 8.45 -4.08 -5.26
N LEU A 11 7.35 -3.79 -5.98
CA LEU A 11 6.38 -2.78 -5.57
C LEU A 11 5.65 -3.17 -4.29
N LEU A 12 5.26 -4.44 -4.16
CA LEU A 12 4.62 -5.00 -2.96
C LEU A 12 5.53 -4.88 -1.73
N ILE A 13 6.79 -5.27 -1.88
CA ILE A 13 7.79 -5.16 -0.81
C ILE A 13 8.01 -3.69 -0.44
N GLY A 14 8.15 -2.81 -1.42
CA GLY A 14 8.29 -1.37 -1.19
C GLY A 14 7.10 -0.78 -0.42
N ALA A 15 5.87 -1.15 -0.80
CA ALA A 15 4.66 -0.72 -0.10
C ALA A 15 4.59 -1.25 1.34
N ALA A 16 4.97 -2.51 1.57
CA ALA A 16 5.02 -3.10 2.91
C ALA A 16 6.05 -2.39 3.82
N VAL A 17 7.24 -2.10 3.28
CA VAL A 17 8.29 -1.37 4.01
C VAL A 17 7.85 0.06 4.33
N ALA A 18 7.24 0.75 3.37
CA ALA A 18 6.71 2.10 3.59
C ALA A 18 5.58 2.12 4.63
N ALA A 19 4.63 1.19 4.55
CA ALA A 19 3.55 1.06 5.54
C ALA A 19 4.08 0.74 6.93
N GLY A 20 5.07 -0.17 7.03
CA GLY A 20 5.76 -0.47 8.28
C GLY A 20 6.48 0.76 8.86
N GLY A 21 7.19 1.52 8.02
CA GLY A 21 7.84 2.76 8.42
C GLY A 21 6.86 3.82 8.94
N LEU A 22 5.69 3.97 8.30
CA LEU A 22 4.65 4.87 8.78
C LEU A 22 3.98 4.38 10.08
N LEU A 23 3.80 3.08 10.27
CA LEU A 23 3.33 2.52 11.54
C LEU A 23 4.30 2.77 12.69
N VAL A 24 5.60 2.58 12.46
CA VAL A 24 6.64 2.90 13.45
C VAL A 24 6.66 4.41 13.74
N ALA A 25 6.53 5.25 12.71
CA ALA A 25 6.43 6.70 12.89
C ALA A 25 5.15 7.13 13.63
N MET A 26 4.04 6.42 13.43
CA MET A 26 2.80 6.62 14.17
C MET A 26 3.02 6.34 15.66
N TYR A 27 3.67 5.22 15.98
CA TYR A 27 3.99 4.84 17.36
C TYR A 27 4.99 5.80 18.01
N ALA A 28 6.03 6.23 17.28
CA ALA A 28 7.07 7.09 17.84
C ALA A 28 6.64 8.56 18.00
N LYS A 29 5.65 9.04 17.24
CA LYS A 29 5.22 10.44 17.25
C LYS A 29 3.82 10.66 17.79
N ASP A 30 3.12 9.61 18.23
CA ASP A 30 1.71 9.62 18.67
C ASP A 30 0.77 10.35 17.70
N LYS A 31 1.08 10.29 16.41
CA LYS A 31 0.34 10.99 15.34
C LYS A 31 -0.44 9.97 14.52
N PRO A 32 -1.75 9.77 14.80
CA PRO A 32 -2.56 8.74 14.13
C PRO A 32 -2.66 8.95 12.61
N PHE A 33 -2.40 10.17 12.14
CA PHE A 33 -2.37 10.52 10.73
C PHE A 33 -1.42 9.65 9.90
N TYR A 34 -0.30 9.19 10.48
CA TYR A 34 0.62 8.29 9.78
C TYR A 34 0.02 6.89 9.56
N GLY A 35 -0.83 6.41 10.46
CA GLY A 35 -1.57 5.15 10.26
C GLY A 35 -2.59 5.25 9.14
N VAL A 36 -3.29 6.38 9.02
CA VAL A 36 -4.26 6.62 7.94
C VAL A 36 -3.55 6.64 6.58
N ILE A 37 -2.39 7.30 6.49
CA ILE A 37 -1.60 7.32 5.25
C ILE A 37 -1.05 5.92 4.93
N ALA A 38 -0.59 5.15 5.93
CA ALA A 38 -0.13 3.77 5.73
C ALA A 38 -1.25 2.87 5.18
N LEU A 39 -2.45 2.96 5.76
CA LEU A 39 -3.62 2.23 5.29
C LEU A 39 -3.98 2.65 3.87
N GLY A 40 -4.05 3.95 3.58
CA GLY A 40 -4.34 4.47 2.25
C GLY A 40 -3.32 4.04 1.20
N LEU A 41 -2.03 3.95 1.56
CA LEU A 41 -0.99 3.46 0.66
C LEU A 41 -1.15 1.95 0.36
N LEU A 42 -1.51 1.16 1.38
CA LEU A 42 -1.65 -0.28 1.26
C LEU A 42 -2.94 -0.69 0.55
N THR A 43 -4.04 0.02 0.81
CA THR A 43 -5.35 -0.29 0.24
C THR A 43 -5.61 0.49 -1.05
N GLY A 44 -5.14 1.73 -1.19
CA GLY A 44 -5.50 2.63 -2.30
C GLY A 44 -5.42 2.03 -3.70
N PRO A 45 -4.25 1.51 -4.14
CA PRO A 45 -4.11 0.93 -5.47
C PRO A 45 -4.98 -0.33 -5.66
N GLY A 46 -5.02 -1.20 -4.66
CA GLY A 46 -5.81 -2.43 -4.68
C GLY A 46 -7.32 -2.17 -4.66
N SER A 47 -7.75 -1.16 -3.90
CA SER A 47 -9.13 -0.72 -3.79
C SER A 47 -9.59 -0.06 -5.09
N LEU A 48 -8.77 0.77 -5.73
CA LEU A 48 -9.08 1.34 -7.05
C LEU A 48 -9.20 0.27 -8.13
N LEU A 49 -8.27 -0.69 -8.16
CA LEU A 49 -8.33 -1.83 -9.08
C LEU A 49 -9.56 -2.70 -8.82
N ALA A 50 -9.88 -3.00 -7.55
CA ALA A 50 -11.06 -3.77 -7.18
C ALA A 50 -12.36 -3.05 -7.57
N LEU A 51 -12.46 -1.74 -7.36
CA LEU A 51 -13.62 -0.94 -7.73
C LEU A 51 -13.78 -0.84 -9.25
N ALA A 52 -12.68 -0.67 -9.99
CA ALA A 52 -12.68 -0.66 -11.45
C ALA A 52 -13.12 -2.02 -12.02
N TYR A 53 -12.68 -3.13 -11.42
CA TYR A 53 -13.15 -4.47 -11.79
C TYR A 53 -14.63 -4.70 -11.46
N LEU A 54 -15.11 -4.19 -10.32
CA LEU A 54 -16.51 -4.34 -9.90
C LEU A 54 -17.46 -3.52 -10.77
N GLY A 55 -17.06 -2.32 -11.19
CA GLY A 55 -17.85 -1.43 -12.06
C GLY A 55 -17.77 -1.76 -13.55
N ALA A 56 -16.88 -2.67 -13.96
CA ALA A 56 -16.77 -3.17 -15.32
C ALA A 56 -17.60 -4.45 -15.57
N GLY A 57 -18.38 -4.89 -14.58
CA GLY A 57 -19.27 -6.06 -14.62
C GLY A 57 -20.71 -5.71 -14.95
#